data_AF-B9S5L9-F1
#
_entry.id   AF-B9S5L9-F1
#
_cell.length_a   1.000
_cell.length_b   1.000
_cell.length_c   1.000
_cell.angle_alpha   90.00
_cell.angle_beta   90.00
_cell.angle_gamma   90.00
#
_symmetry.space_group_name_H-M   'P 1'
#
loop_
_entity.id
_entity.type
_entity.pdbx_description
1 polymer ?
#
loop_
_entity_poly.entity_id
_entity_poly.type
_entity_poly.pdbx_seq_one_letter_code
_entity_poly.pdbx_strand_id
1 'polypeptide(L)'
;MERLRPHVGFKGWDYCVPWKLSDDQRFPDWMDCCCGGTENTQVNGGEELQFPVSSVLTCRDIIFQHPRTKYCDLLARLPSSMPLESGP
;
A
#
# COMPACT_ATOMS: atom_id res chain seq x y z
N MET A 1 2.38 -1.01 11.66
CA MET A 1 1.49 -1.49 10.57
C MET A 1 0.69 -2.75 10.90
N GLU A 2 1.15 -3.57 11.84
CA GLU A 2 0.54 -4.88 12.16
C GLU A 2 -0.94 -4.84 12.57
N ARG A 3 -1.41 -3.73 13.17
CA ARG A 3 -2.82 -3.57 13.58
C ARG A 3 -3.74 -3.13 12.44
N LEU A 4 -3.23 -2.45 11.43
CA LEU A 4 -4.01 -1.94 10.29
C LEU A 4 -4.12 -2.97 9.16
N ARG A 5 -3.09 -3.79 9.00
CA ARG A 5 -3.01 -4.80 7.94
C ARG A 5 -4.20 -5.76 7.86
N PRO A 6 -4.77 -6.29 8.96
CA PRO A 6 -5.94 -7.18 8.90
C PRO A 6 -7.21 -6.52 8.33
N HIS A 7 -7.21 -5.21 8.13
CA HIS A 7 -8.32 -4.47 7.56
C HIS A 7 -8.18 -4.25 6.05
N VAL A 8 -6.95 -4.30 5.53
CA VAL A 8 -6.61 -4.04 4.13
C VAL A 8 -6.86 -5.30 3.29
N GLY A 9 -7.51 -5.15 2.13
CA GLY A 9 -8.04 -6.23 1.30
C GLY A 9 -9.33 -6.83 1.86
N PHE A 10 -9.22 -7.67 2.90
CA PHE A 10 -10.33 -8.53 3.36
C PHE A 10 -11.52 -7.77 3.99
N LYS A 11 -11.29 -6.59 4.58
CA LYS A 11 -12.36 -5.78 5.17
C LYS A 11 -12.77 -4.60 4.29
N GLY A 12 -12.51 -4.68 2.99
CA GLY A 12 -12.93 -3.68 2.00
C GLY A 12 -12.08 -2.42 1.94
N TRP A 13 -10.90 -2.40 2.58
CA TRP A 13 -9.95 -1.29 2.44
C TRP A 13 -8.97 -1.60 1.31
N ASP A 14 -8.90 -0.72 0.33
CA ASP A 14 -8.07 -0.90 -0.87
C ASP A 14 -6.56 -0.83 -0.59
N TYR A 15 -6.15 0.13 0.24
CA TYR A 15 -4.78 0.30 0.72
C TYR A 15 -4.80 1.18 1.97
N CYS A 16 -3.69 1.22 2.71
CA CYS A 16 -3.50 2.19 3.78
C CYS A 16 -2.09 2.78 3.77
N VAL A 17 -1.99 4.04 4.18
CA VAL A 17 -0.73 4.76 4.30
C VAL A 17 -0.73 5.46 5.66
N PRO A 18 -0.04 4.92 6.68
CA PRO A 18 0.20 5.66 7.90
C PRO A 18 1.09 6.88 7.64
N TRP A 19 0.59 8.01 8.11
CA TRP A 19 1.36 9.25 8.19
C TRP A 19 1.65 9.51 9.67
N LYS A 20 2.89 9.91 9.96
CA LYS A 20 3.26 10.41 11.27
C LYS A 20 3.61 11.88 11.14
N LEU A 21 3.07 12.70 12.03
CA LEU A 21 3.43 14.10 12.09
C LEU A 21 4.92 14.26 12.44
N SER A 22 5.64 15.10 11.69
CA SER A 22 7.03 15.43 11.96
C SER A 22 7.20 16.04 13.35
N ASP A 23 8.41 16.02 13.91
CA ASP A 23 8.69 16.54 15.27
C ASP A 23 8.31 18.02 15.40
N ASP A 24 8.57 18.78 14.34
CA ASP A 24 8.23 20.19 14.20
C ASP A 24 6.75 20.43 13.81
N GLN A 25 5.95 19.37 13.68
CA GLN A 25 4.51 19.40 13.40
C GLN A 25 4.08 20.17 12.14
N ARG A 26 4.97 20.32 11.17
CA ARG A 26 4.70 21.07 9.93
C ARG A 26 4.33 20.16 8.76
N PHE A 27 4.76 18.90 8.79
CA PHE A 27 4.58 17.96 7.68
C PHE A 27 4.25 16.56 8.20
N PRO A 28 3.27 15.84 7.64
CA PRO A 28 3.12 14.42 7.86
C PRO A 28 4.15 13.67 7.00
N ASP A 29 4.97 12.87 7.64
CA ASP A 29 5.91 11.98 6.99
C ASP A 29 5.27 10.61 6.74
N TRP A 30 5.49 10.10 5.53
CA TRP A 30 5.12 8.75 5.16
C TRP A 30 5.94 7.76 5.99
N MET A 31 5.26 6.94 6.80
CA MET A 31 5.94 5.95 7.62
C MET A 31 6.08 4.60 6.91
N ASP A 32 4.99 4.16 6.29
CA ASP A 32 4.87 2.82 5.72
C ASP A 32 3.63 2.79 4.80
N CYS A 33 3.36 1.65 4.16
CA CYS A 33 2.08 1.43 3.49
C CYS A 33 1.66 -0.04 3.52
N CYS A 34 0.36 -0.27 3.33
CA CYS A 34 -0.15 -1.59 3.06
C CYS A 34 -1.03 -1.54 1.81
N CYS A 35 -0.80 -2.46 0.90
CA CYS A 35 -1.63 -2.61 -0.29
C CYS A 35 -2.61 -3.77 -0.08
N GLY A 36 -3.86 -3.61 -0.50
CA GLY A 36 -4.89 -4.67 -0.48
C GLY A 36 -4.59 -5.86 -1.39
N GLY A 37 -3.49 -5.80 -2.13
CA GLY A 37 -3.11 -6.80 -3.11
C GLY A 37 -4.07 -6.84 -4.29
N THR A 38 -4.15 -8.02 -4.91
CA THR A 38 -5.19 -8.33 -5.90
C THR A 38 -6.47 -8.62 -5.14
N GLU A 39 -7.56 -7.96 -5.49
CA GLU A 39 -8.89 -8.40 -5.05
C GLU A 39 -9.02 -9.89 -5.35
N ASN A 40 -9.26 -10.69 -4.31
CA ASN A 40 -9.50 -12.12 -4.47
C ASN A 40 -10.91 -12.29 -5.04
N THR A 41 -11.08 -11.98 -6.34
CA THR A 41 -12.13 -12.65 -7.09
C THR A 41 -11.90 -14.13 -6.87
N GLN A 42 -12.83 -14.79 -6.19
CA GLN A 42 -12.71 -16.18 -5.74
C GLN A 42 -12.17 -17.08 -6.86
N VAL A 43 -10.87 -17.37 -6.86
CA VAL A 43 -10.35 -18.52 -7.59
C VAL A 43 -10.57 -19.69 -6.65
N ASN A 44 -11.75 -20.28 -6.81
CA ASN A 44 -12.02 -21.64 -6.39
C ASN A 44 -10.99 -22.56 -7.08
N GLY A 45 -10.30 -23.39 -6.31
CA GLY A 45 -9.38 -24.40 -6.83
C GLY A 45 -7.92 -23.95 -6.79
N GLY A 46 -7.12 -24.68 -6.02
CA GLY A 46 -5.76 -24.29 -5.68
C GLY A 46 -4.78 -24.24 -6.84
N GLU A 47 -3.90 -23.26 -6.77
CA GLU A 47 -2.55 -23.33 -7.32
C GLU A 47 -1.76 -22.16 -6.74
N GLU A 48 -0.66 -22.51 -6.06
CA GLU A 48 0.44 -21.62 -5.73
C GLU A 48 1.06 -21.12 -7.03
N LEU A 49 0.47 -20.08 -7.64
CA LEU A 49 0.99 -19.50 -8.86
C LEU A 49 2.20 -18.62 -8.54
N GLN A 50 3.33 -19.28 -8.38
CA GLN A 50 4.67 -18.73 -8.53
C GLN A 50 4.81 -18.20 -9.97
N PHE A 51 4.46 -16.93 -10.20
CA PHE A 51 4.71 -16.27 -11.48
C PHE A 51 6.11 -15.61 -11.51
N PRO A 52 6.77 -15.58 -12.68
CA PRO A 52 8.17 -15.19 -12.79
C PRO A 52 8.36 -13.70 -12.51
N VAL A 53 9.44 -13.39 -11.78
CA VAL A 53 9.90 -12.04 -11.42
C VAL A 53 10.30 -11.26 -12.68
N SER A 54 9.32 -10.71 -13.39
CA SER A 54 9.56 -9.66 -14.37
C SER A 54 9.72 -8.35 -13.62
N SER A 55 10.77 -7.61 -13.97
CA SER A 55 11.37 -6.43 -13.32
C SER A 55 10.49 -5.16 -13.30
N VAL A 56 9.21 -5.31 -12.95
CA VAL A 56 8.20 -4.25 -12.99
C VAL A 56 7.89 -3.82 -11.56
N LEU A 57 8.64 -2.83 -11.07
CA LEU A 57 8.39 -2.02 -9.86
C LEU A 57 7.58 -2.74 -8.77
N THR A 58 8.27 -3.31 -7.78
CA THR A 58 7.65 -3.91 -6.60
C THR A 58 6.72 -2.91 -5.90
N CYS A 59 5.64 -3.42 -5.31
CA CYS A 59 4.77 -2.62 -4.45
C CYS A 59 5.62 -1.93 -3.35
N ARG A 60 5.24 -0.71 -2.95
CA ARG A 60 5.87 -0.07 -1.76
C ARG A 60 5.60 -0.89 -0.49
N ASP A 61 4.57 -1.73 -0.45
CA ASP A 61 4.39 -2.74 0.60
C ASP A 61 5.34 -3.91 0.34
N ILE A 62 6.50 -3.89 1.00
CA ILE A 62 7.53 -4.92 0.88
C ILE A 62 7.23 -6.16 1.73
N ILE A 63 6.26 -6.08 2.64
CA ILE A 63 6.00 -7.13 3.62
C ILE A 63 5.03 -8.17 3.04
N PHE A 64 4.18 -7.79 2.08
CA PHE A 64 3.34 -8.75 1.35
C PHE A 64 3.64 -8.69 -0.15
N GLN A 65 4.31 -9.70 -0.67
CA GLN A 65 4.60 -9.77 -2.10
C GLN A 65 3.33 -10.16 -2.87
N HIS A 66 2.99 -9.37 -3.88
CA HIS A 66 1.86 -9.64 -4.75
C HIS A 66 2.10 -9.06 -6.15
N PRO A 67 1.39 -9.54 -7.19
CA PRO A 67 1.40 -8.92 -8.50
C PRO A 67 0.95 -7.45 -8.42
N ARG A 68 1.57 -6.57 -9.21
CA ARG A 68 1.25 -5.14 -9.21
C ARG A 68 -0.23 -4.90 -9.53
N THR A 69 -0.89 -4.05 -8.75
CA THR A 69 -2.30 -3.69 -8.93
C THR A 69 -2.48 -2.17 -9.07
N LYS A 70 -3.69 -1.74 -9.42
CA LYS A 70 -4.06 -0.31 -9.49
C LYS A 70 -3.74 0.45 -8.20
N TYR A 71 -3.79 -0.22 -7.04
CA TYR A 71 -3.47 0.37 -5.75
C TYR A 71 -1.96 0.58 -5.56
N CYS A 72 -1.11 -0.29 -6.14
CA CYS A 72 0.34 -0.06 -6.18
C CYS A 72 0.67 1.24 -6.92
N ASP A 73 -0.03 1.53 -8.02
CA ASP A 73 0.20 2.73 -8.82
C ASP A 73 -0.24 3.99 -8.06
N LEU A 74 -1.35 3.93 -7.32
CA LEU A 74 -1.79 5.02 -6.44
C LEU A 74 -0.78 5.25 -5.30
N LEU A 75 -0.33 4.18 -4.63
CA LEU A 75 0.68 4.26 -3.58
C LEU A 75 2.02 4.81 -4.08
N ALA A 76 2.41 4.50 -5.33
CA ALA A 76 3.63 5.00 -5.94
C ALA A 76 3.59 6.50 -6.26
N ARG A 77 2.41 7.06 -6.51
CA ARG A 77 2.22 8.50 -6.82
C ARG A 77 2.22 9.39 -5.58
N LEU A 78 2.00 8.82 -4.41
CA LEU A 78 1.93 9.61 -3.20
C LEU A 78 3.33 10.09 -2.76
N PRO A 79 3.45 11.34 -2.31
CA PRO A 79 4.72 11.91 -1.90
C PRO A 79 5.18 11.29 -0.57
N SER A 80 6.47 11.39 -0.26
CA SER A 80 7.02 10.93 1.03
C SER A 80 6.66 11.86 2.19
N SER A 81 6.26 13.10 1.91
CA SER A 81 5.86 14.10 2.90
C SER A 81 4.84 15.04 2.25
N MET A 82 3.86 15.53 3.03
CA MET A 82 2.85 16.48 2.54
C MET A 82 2.89 17.77 3.38
N PRO A 83 2.75 18.96 2.79
CA PRO A 83 2.52 20.18 3.58
C PRO A 83 1.14 20.14 4.24
N LEU A 84 1.06 20.48 5.53
CA LEU A 84 -0.21 20.66 6.24
C LEU A 84 -0.95 21.92 5.82
N GLU A 85 -0.21 22.90 5.31
CA GLU A 85 -0.75 24.14 4.78
C GLU A 85 -1.43 23.82 3.45
N SER A 86 -2.76 23.64 3.47
CA SER A 86 -3.55 23.87 2.27
C SER A 86 -3.31 25.33 1.88
N GLY A 87 -2.75 25.58 0.70
CA GLY A 87 -2.36 26.92 0.27
C GLY A 87 -3.48 27.98 0.36
N PRO A 88 -3.11 29.26 0.24
CA PRO A 88 -3.96 30.42 0.53
C PRO A 88 -5.24 30.52 -0.32
#